data_AF-A0A7C9VW81-F1
#
_entry.id   AF-A0A7C9VW81-F1
#
_cell.length_a   1.000
_cell.length_b   1.000
_cell.length_c   1.000
_cell.angle_alpha   90.00
_cell.angle_beta   90.00
_cell.angle_gamma   90.00
#
_symmetry.space_group_name_H-M   'P 1'
#
loop_
_entity.id
_entity.type
_entity.pdbx_description
1 polymer ?
#
loop_
_entity_poly.entity_id
_entity_poly.type
_entity_poly.pdbx_seq_one_letter_code
_entity_poly.pdbx_strand_id
1 'polypeptide(L)'
;MIKVCALSELDNRKPLAASVDDVDIVLVRDGERVHALADLCSHAAVSLSEGEVSRKGIECWLHGSCFDLETGKPSSPPASEPVDVYAVDIRDGDVFVDVTVTTN
;
A
#
# COMPACT_ATOMS: atom_id res chain seq x y z
N MET A 1 -7.09 7.38 12.32
CA MET A 1 -6.22 8.23 11.47
C MET A 1 -5.00 8.70 12.26
N ILE A 2 -3.82 8.17 11.96
CA ILE A 2 -2.53 8.51 12.58
C ILE A 2 -1.64 9.14 11.50
N LYS A 3 -0.91 10.21 11.84
CA LYS A 3 0.08 10.81 10.93
C LYS A 3 1.23 9.83 10.70
N VAL A 4 1.52 9.52 9.44
CA VAL A 4 2.59 8.58 9.06
C VAL A 4 3.84 9.31 8.58
N CYS A 5 3.70 10.23 7.62
CA CYS A 5 4.82 11.01 7.07
C CYS A 5 4.31 12.29 6.40
N ALA A 6 5.22 13.20 5.99
CA ALA A 6 4.86 14.25 5.05
C ALA A 6 4.68 13.68 3.64
N LEU A 7 3.79 14.27 2.83
CA LEU A 7 3.58 13.90 1.43
C LEU A 7 4.86 14.06 0.60
N SER A 8 5.71 15.02 0.96
CA SER A 8 7.00 15.27 0.31
C SER A 8 8.04 14.17 0.56
N GLU A 9 7.85 13.33 1.57
CA GLU A 9 8.72 12.17 1.83
C GLU A 9 8.38 10.98 0.92
N LEU A 10 7.20 11.01 0.28
CA LEU A 10 6.79 10.00 -0.70
C LEU A 10 7.25 10.40 -2.09
N ASP A 11 8.25 9.67 -2.58
CA ASP A 11 8.60 9.63 -3.99
C ASP A 11 7.42 9.09 -4.79
N ASN A 12 7.08 9.75 -5.91
CA ASN A 12 5.99 9.30 -6.76
C ASN A 12 6.26 7.86 -7.25
N ARG A 13 5.27 6.98 -7.09
CA ARG A 13 5.27 5.60 -7.59
C ARG A 13 6.36 4.70 -6.99
N LYS A 14 6.90 5.06 -5.83
CA LYS A 14 7.84 4.25 -5.07
C LYS A 14 7.19 3.76 -3.77
N PRO A 15 7.22 2.46 -3.46
CA PRO A 15 6.67 1.97 -2.20
C PRO A 15 7.49 2.49 -1.01
N LEU A 16 6.80 2.83 0.07
CA LEU A 16 7.40 3.14 1.36
C LEU A 16 6.76 2.27 2.44
N ALA A 17 7.58 1.50 3.16
CA ALA A 17 7.14 0.75 4.33
C ALA A 17 6.83 1.69 5.49
N ALA A 18 5.75 1.41 6.22
CA ALA A 18 5.41 2.08 7.46
C ALA A 18 4.68 1.13 8.41
N SER A 19 4.58 1.51 9.68
CA SER A 19 3.80 0.76 10.68
C SER A 19 2.86 1.72 11.40
N VAL A 20 1.60 1.33 11.56
CA VAL A 20 0.55 2.11 12.23
C VAL A 20 -0.18 1.18 13.18
N ASP A 21 -0.13 1.46 14.49
CA ASP A 21 -0.74 0.60 15.53
C ASP A 21 -0.39 -0.90 15.39
N ASP A 22 0.90 -1.19 15.19
CA ASP A 22 1.44 -2.55 14.98
C ASP A 22 0.96 -3.26 13.69
N VAL A 23 0.33 -2.53 12.76
CA VAL A 23 -0.03 -3.02 11.42
C VAL A 23 0.99 -2.51 10.42
N ASP A 24 1.68 -3.45 9.75
CA ASP A 24 2.61 -3.13 8.67
C ASP A 24 1.84 -2.77 7.39
N ILE A 25 2.13 -1.59 6.86
CA ILE A 25 1.50 -1.03 5.68
C ILE A 25 2.53 -0.59 4.65
N VAL A 26 2.11 -0.58 3.39
CA VAL A 26 2.86 0.04 2.29
C VAL A 26 2.12 1.27 1.81
N LEU A 27 2.84 2.40 1.78
CA LEU A 27 2.38 3.64 1.18
C LEU A 27 2.86 3.72 -0.26
N VAL A 28 1.95 4.09 -1.17
CA VAL A 28 2.28 4.40 -2.55
C VAL A 28 1.65 5.73 -2.93
N ARG A 29 2.48 6.69 -3.33
CA ARG A 29 2.02 7.94 -3.91
C ARG A 29 1.78 7.79 -5.41
N ASP A 30 0.65 8.25 -5.89
CA ASP A 30 0.32 8.36 -7.31
C ASP A 30 -0.18 9.78 -7.64
N GLY A 31 0.73 10.64 -8.06
CA GLY A 31 0.50 12.06 -8.26
C GLY A 31 0.22 12.79 -6.94
N GLU A 32 -1.03 13.20 -6.75
CA GLU A 32 -1.51 13.85 -5.51
C GLU A 32 -2.25 12.88 -4.59
N ARG A 33 -2.49 11.65 -5.04
CA ARG A 33 -3.13 10.60 -4.23
C ARG A 33 -2.07 9.80 -3.48
N VAL A 34 -2.47 9.26 -2.34
CA VAL A 34 -1.69 8.28 -1.59
C VAL A 34 -2.60 7.09 -1.29
N HIS A 35 -2.06 5.90 -1.54
CA HIS A 35 -2.68 4.62 -1.24
C HIS A 35 -1.95 4.00 -0.06
N ALA A 36 -2.70 3.35 0.83
CA ALA A 36 -2.17 2.56 1.93
C ALA A 36 -2.75 1.14 1.82
N LEU A 37 -1.90 0.14 1.74
CA LEU A 37 -2.30 -1.27 1.68
C LEU A 37 -1.61 -2.04 2.80
N ALA A 38 -2.14 -3.20 3.18
CA ALA A 38 -1.40 -4.15 4.01
C ALA A 38 -0.06 -4.48 3.32
N ASP A 39 1.04 -4.43 4.06
CA ASP A 39 2.36 -4.68 3.48
C ASP A 39 2.58 -6.16 3.19
N LEU A 40 1.85 -7.07 3.84
CA LEU A 40 2.03 -8.50 3.65
C LEU A 40 1.27 -9.00 2.43
N CYS A 41 2.02 -9.52 1.46
CA CYS A 41 1.46 -10.23 0.31
C CYS A 41 0.56 -11.40 0.76
N SER A 42 -0.69 -11.44 0.29
CA SER A 42 -1.69 -12.44 0.69
C SER A 42 -1.33 -13.89 0.32
N HIS A 43 -0.32 -14.09 -0.54
CA HIS A 43 0.16 -15.43 -0.93
C HIS A 43 1.16 -16.04 0.07
N ALA A 44 2.20 -15.30 0.45
CA ALA A 44 3.34 -15.84 1.21
C ALA A 44 3.86 -14.90 2.30
N ALA A 45 3.08 -13.87 2.67
CA ALA A 45 3.37 -12.93 3.76
C ALA A 45 4.78 -12.29 3.68
N VAL A 46 5.20 -11.90 2.47
CA VAL A 46 6.39 -11.07 2.25
C VAL A 46 5.99 -9.63 1.99
N SER A 47 6.86 -8.70 2.38
CA SER A 47 6.63 -7.26 2.23
C SER A 47 6.46 -6.84 0.78
N LEU A 48 5.35 -6.17 0.50
CA LEU A 48 5.03 -5.55 -0.77
C LEU A 48 5.84 -4.26 -0.96
N SER A 49 6.24 -3.60 0.12
CA SER A 49 7.12 -2.43 0.10
C SER A 49 8.51 -2.70 -0.47
N GLU A 50 8.95 -3.96 -0.49
CA GLU A 50 10.18 -4.39 -1.16
C GLU A 50 9.98 -4.66 -2.66
N GLY A 51 8.74 -4.57 -3.13
CA GLY A 51 8.34 -4.73 -4.52
C GLY A 51 8.45 -3.46 -5.35
N GLU A 52 7.78 -3.48 -6.50
CA GLU A 52 7.76 -2.37 -7.45
C GLU A 52 6.33 -1.99 -7.83
N VAL A 53 6.09 -0.70 -8.09
CA VAL A 53 4.77 -0.25 -8.56
C VAL A 53 4.72 -0.22 -10.08
N SER A 54 3.90 -1.10 -10.67
CA SER A 54 3.61 -1.16 -12.10
C SER A 54 2.28 -0.49 -12.43
N ARG A 55 1.94 -0.36 -13.72
CA ARG A 55 0.65 0.23 -14.14
C ARG A 55 -0.58 -0.53 -13.60
N LYS A 56 -0.41 -1.80 -13.19
CA LYS A 56 -1.48 -2.63 -12.63
C LYS A 56 -1.61 -2.50 -11.12
N GLY A 57 -0.60 -1.94 -10.45
CA GLY A 57 -0.56 -1.83 -8.99
C GLY A 57 0.82 -2.19 -8.42
N ILE A 58 0.87 -2.60 -7.16
CA ILE A 58 2.12 -2.99 -6.47
C ILE A 58 2.42 -4.48 -6.70
N GLU A 59 3.58 -4.78 -7.26
CA GLU A 59 4.04 -6.13 -7.59
C GLU A 59 4.95 -6.68 -6.49
N CYS A 60 4.57 -7.83 -5.93
CA CYS A 60 5.36 -8.57 -4.97
C CYS A 60 6.66 -9.06 -5.61
N TRP A 61 7.81 -8.69 -5.03
CA TRP A 61 9.14 -9.02 -5.54
C TRP A 61 9.43 -10.51 -5.64
N LEU A 62 8.79 -11.35 -4.81
CA LEU A 62 9.15 -12.75 -4.71
C LEU A 62 8.59 -13.59 -5.88
N HIS A 63 7.28 -13.48 -6.15
CA HIS A 63 6.59 -14.31 -7.13
C HIS A 63 5.76 -13.53 -8.18
N GLY A 64 5.81 -12.19 -8.16
CA GLY A 64 5.20 -11.35 -9.22
C GLY A 64 3.68 -11.17 -9.13
N SER A 65 3.03 -11.55 -8.02
CA SER A 65 1.63 -11.17 -7.80
C SER A 65 1.51 -9.66 -7.68
N CYS A 66 0.61 -9.06 -8.45
CA CYS A 66 0.42 -7.63 -8.51
C CYS A 66 -0.97 -7.23 -8.02
N PHE A 67 -1.02 -6.33 -7.04
CA PHE A 67 -2.24 -5.92 -6.34
C PHE A 67 -2.61 -4.49 -6.73
N ASP A 68 -3.85 -4.30 -7.16
CA ASP A 68 -4.39 -2.99 -7.49
C ASP A 68 -4.38 -2.05 -6.26
N LEU A 69 -3.94 -0.79 -6.44
CA LEU A 69 -3.71 0.13 -5.32
C LEU A 69 -5.01 0.65 -4.66
N GLU A 70 -6.15 0.57 -5.34
CA GLU A 70 -7.43 1.08 -4.83
C GLU A 70 -8.29 -0.05 -4.23
N THR A 71 -8.22 -1.23 -4.82
CA THR A 71 -9.08 -2.37 -4.47
C THR A 71 -8.34 -3.50 -3.76
N GLY A 72 -7.00 -3.49 -3.78
CA GLY A 72 -6.17 -4.55 -3.22
C GLY A 72 -6.24 -5.87 -3.98
N LYS A 73 -7.02 -5.96 -5.07
CA LYS A 73 -7.26 -7.22 -5.79
C LYS A 73 -6.02 -7.67 -6.56
N PRO A 74 -5.64 -8.96 -6.50
CA PRO A 74 -4.55 -9.48 -7.30
C PRO A 74 -4.97 -9.59 -8.77
N SER A 75 -4.04 -9.26 -9.66
CA SER A 75 -4.19 -9.35 -11.13
C SER A 75 -3.29 -10.41 -11.75
N SER A 76 -2.41 -11.03 -10.95
CA SER A 76 -1.52 -12.11 -11.37
C SER A 76 -1.37 -13.16 -10.25
N PRO A 77 -1.38 -14.46 -10.61
CA PRO A 77 -1.07 -15.53 -9.67
C PRO A 77 0.37 -15.39 -9.14
N PRO A 78 0.72 -15.98 -7.99
CA PRO A 78 -0.07 -16.98 -7.24
C PRO A 78 -1.13 -16.45 -6.25
N ALA A 79 -1.12 -15.17 -5.89
CA ALA A 79 -2.12 -14.60 -4.99
C ALA A 79 -3.54 -14.70 -5.60
N SER A 80 -4.50 -15.12 -4.79
CA SER A 80 -5.93 -15.20 -5.15
C SER A 80 -6.83 -14.29 -4.32
N GLU A 81 -6.37 -13.88 -3.14
CA GLU A 81 -7.10 -13.01 -2.22
C GLU A 81 -6.58 -11.56 -2.30
N PRO A 82 -7.45 -10.55 -2.13
CA PRO A 82 -7.02 -9.18 -2.01
C PRO A 82 -6.16 -8.96 -0.76
N VAL A 83 -5.34 -7.90 -0.79
CA VAL A 83 -4.81 -7.30 0.44
C VAL A 83 -5.73 -6.17 0.88
N ASP A 84 -5.75 -5.88 2.18
CA ASP A 84 -6.54 -4.77 2.71
C ASP A 84 -6.04 -3.43 2.17
N VAL A 85 -6.97 -2.53 1.86
CA VAL A 85 -6.70 -1.13 1.52
C VAL A 85 -7.26 -0.26 2.63
N TYR A 86 -6.42 0.60 3.21
CA TYR A 86 -6.78 1.41 4.38
C TYR A 86 -7.13 2.84 4.00
N ALA A 87 -8.00 3.45 4.81
CA ALA A 87 -8.39 4.84 4.61
C ALA A 87 -7.20 5.79 4.78
N VAL A 88 -7.01 6.67 3.79
CA VAL A 88 -5.96 7.70 3.78
C VAL A 88 -6.60 9.08 3.74
N ASP A 89 -6.00 10.02 4.47
CA ASP A 89 -6.34 11.43 4.38
C ASP A 89 -5.06 12.29 4.29
N ILE A 90 -5.11 13.38 3.54
CA ILE A 90 -3.98 14.30 3.36
C ILE A 90 -4.40 15.67 3.88
N ARG A 91 -3.72 16.15 4.92
CA ARG A 91 -4.02 17.43 5.58
C ARG A 91 -2.76 18.25 5.71
N ASP A 92 -2.77 19.47 5.20
CA ASP A 92 -1.64 20.42 5.31
C ASP A 92 -0.29 19.83 4.86
N GLY A 93 -0.31 18.92 3.89
CA GLY A 93 0.89 18.25 3.36
C GLY A 93 1.34 17.02 4.15
N ASP A 94 0.60 16.58 5.17
CA ASP A 94 0.85 15.37 5.94
C ASP A 94 -0.11 14.24 5.54
N VAL A 95 0.40 13.01 5.51
CA VAL A 95 -0.35 11.78 5.21
C VAL A 95 -0.80 11.13 6.52
N PHE A 96 -2.09 10.87 6.62
CA PHE A 96 -2.72 10.16 7.73
C PHE A 96 -3.34 8.86 7.25
N VAL A 97 -3.21 7.79 8.03
CA VAL A 97 -3.79 6.48 7.71
C VAL A 97 -4.64 5.98 8.88
N ASP A 98 -5.76 5.34 8.57
CA ASP A 98 -6.58 4.61 9.54
C ASP A 98 -6.63 3.12 9.22
N VAL A 99 -5.82 2.33 9.93
CA VAL A 99 -5.76 0.87 9.73
C VAL A 99 -6.99 0.13 10.28
N THR A 100 -7.90 0.82 10.97
CA THR A 100 -9.17 0.25 11.44
C THR A 100 -10.31 0.39 10.43
N VAL A 101 -10.06 1.10 9.31
CA VAL A 101 -11.05 1.35 8.26
C VAL A 101 -10.50 0.83 6.93
N THR A 102 -10.96 -0.35 6.53
CA THR A 102 -10.75 -0.91 5.20
C THR A 102 -11.72 -0.30 4.19
N THR A 103 -11.25 -0.06 2.97
CA THR A 103 -12.02 0.62 1.90
C THR A 103 -12.38 -0.29 0.72
N ASN A 104 -11.99 -1.56 0.74
CA ASN A 104 -12.26 -2.56 -0.31
C ASN A 104 -13.23 -3.67 0.12
#